data_AF-A0A4Y2IC55-F1
#
_entry.id   AF-A0A4Y2IC55-F1
#
_cell.length_a   1.000
_cell.length_b   1.000
_cell.length_c   1.000
_cell.angle_alpha   90.00
_cell.angle_beta   90.00
_cell.angle_gamma   90.00
#
_symmetry.space_group_name_H-M   'P 1'
#
loop_
_entity.id
_entity.type
_entity.pdbx_description
1 polymer ?
#
loop_
_entity_poly.entity_id
_entity_poly.type
_entity_poly.pdbx_seq_one_letter_code
_entity_poly.pdbx_strand_id
1 'polypeptide(L)'
;MDQGVIESMKPRYRKQLLSKLLFEGDDDEEQTACSIVQFWKVLTLKDRVHIIKEAWESVTEHTLKRSWRKLAPYLCVSDDGGSVTVTQLRGLLKQIQRLWKLRRG
;
A
#
# COMPACT_ATOMS: atom_id res chain seq x y z
N MET A 1 8.92 2.58 12.78
CA MET A 1 7.66 2.29 12.04
C MET A 1 7.48 0.79 12.07
N ASP A 2 6.31 0.27 12.47
CA ASP A 2 6.08 -1.19 12.42
C ASP A 2 6.05 -1.64 10.96
N GLN A 3 6.68 -2.76 10.64
CA GLN A 3 6.86 -3.23 9.26
C GLN A 3 5.60 -3.93 8.72
N GLY A 4 4.59 -4.13 9.59
CA GLY A 4 3.34 -4.85 9.30
C GLY A 4 2.59 -4.39 8.04
N VAL A 5 2.63 -3.10 7.67
CA VAL A 5 2.03 -2.62 6.42
C VAL A 5 2.73 -3.26 5.22
N ILE A 6 4.06 -3.18 5.17
CA ILE A 6 4.87 -3.75 4.09
C ILE A 6 4.76 -5.28 4.08
N GLU A 7 4.77 -5.91 5.26
CA GLU A 7 4.59 -7.35 5.41
C GLU A 7 3.23 -7.84 4.92
N SER A 8 2.17 -7.04 5.08
CA SER A 8 0.84 -7.39 4.57
C SER A 8 0.72 -7.20 3.04
N MET A 9 1.37 -6.17 2.49
CA MET A 9 1.31 -5.87 1.06
C MET A 9 2.17 -6.83 0.21
N LYS A 10 3.39 -7.16 0.67
CA LYS A 10 4.38 -7.93 -0.12
C LYS A 10 3.85 -9.28 -0.64
N PRO A 11 3.23 -10.15 0.18
CA PRO A 11 2.73 -11.44 -0.29
C PRO A 11 1.66 -11.29 -1.36
N ARG A 12 0.79 -10.28 -1.24
CA ARG A 12 -0.32 -10.07 -2.16
C ARG A 12 0.13 -9.47 -3.48
N TYR A 13 1.06 -8.52 -3.43
CA TYR A 13 1.76 -8.02 -4.60
C TYR A 13 2.40 -9.17 -5.39
N ARG A 14 3.14 -10.06 -4.70
CA ARG A 14 3.77 -11.23 -5.34
C ARG A 14 2.74 -12.18 -5.92
N LYS A 15 1.67 -12.47 -5.18
CA LYS A 15 0.60 -13.36 -5.65
C LYS A 15 -0.02 -12.84 -6.95
N GLN A 16 -0.41 -11.56 -7.00
CA GLN A 16 -1.00 -10.96 -8.20
C GLN A 16 -0.04 -10.88 -9.38
N LEU A 17 1.21 -10.52 -9.12
CA LEU A 17 2.24 -10.52 -10.17
C LEU A 17 2.45 -11.91 -10.77
N LEU A 18 2.47 -12.95 -9.92
CA LEU A 18 2.58 -14.34 -10.37
C LEU A 18 1.30 -14.80 -11.09
N SER A 19 0.11 -14.41 -10.63
CA SER A 19 -1.13 -14.69 -11.33
C SER A 19 -1.14 -14.07 -12.73
N LYS A 20 -0.75 -12.80 -12.87
CA LYS A 20 -0.60 -12.17 -14.19
C LYS A 20 0.41 -12.91 -15.06
N LEU A 21 1.57 -13.27 -14.52
CA LEU A 21 2.58 -14.04 -15.26
C LEU A 21 2.06 -15.39 -15.79
N LEU A 22 1.23 -16.09 -15.02
CA LEU A 22 0.76 -17.44 -15.34
C LEU A 22 -0.51 -17.47 -16.20
N PHE A 23 -1.33 -16.42 -16.17
CA PHE A 23 -2.68 -16.43 -16.77
C PHE A 23 -2.92 -15.31 -17.80
N GLU A 24 -2.01 -14.34 -17.96
CA GLU A 24 -2.16 -13.26 -18.94
C GLU A 24 -1.54 -13.69 -20.28
N GLY A 25 -2.33 -14.43 -21.07
CA GLY A 25 -1.91 -14.94 -22.40
C GLY A 25 -2.72 -16.11 -22.97
N ASP A 26 -3.90 -16.42 -22.44
CA ASP A 26 -4.67 -17.63 -22.80
C ASP A 26 -5.72 -17.41 -23.92
N ASP A 27 -5.76 -16.21 -24.52
CA ASP A 27 -6.81 -15.81 -25.48
C ASP A 27 -6.45 -16.04 -26.96
N ASP A 28 -5.22 -16.43 -27.31
CA ASP A 28 -4.81 -16.75 -28.69
C ASP A 28 -4.15 -18.14 -28.78
N GLU A 29 -4.63 -18.98 -29.70
CA GLU A 29 -4.28 -20.39 -29.95
C GLU A 29 -2.83 -20.63 -30.45
N GLU A 30 -1.83 -19.90 -29.94
CA GLU A 30 -0.42 -20.24 -30.18
C GLU A 30 0.34 -20.22 -28.86
N GLN A 31 0.23 -21.37 -28.18
CA GLN A 31 0.86 -21.74 -26.92
C GLN A 31 2.38 -21.48 -26.93
N THR A 32 2.76 -20.23 -26.70
CA THR A 32 4.13 -19.89 -26.35
C THR A 32 4.10 -19.56 -24.88
N ALA A 33 4.60 -20.45 -24.04
CA ALA A 33 4.83 -20.16 -22.63
C ALA A 33 5.49 -18.78 -22.53
N CYS A 34 4.79 -17.79 -21.97
CA CYS A 34 5.29 -16.43 -21.90
C CYS A 34 6.60 -16.47 -21.11
N SER A 35 7.72 -16.27 -21.80
CA SER A 35 9.02 -16.25 -21.13
C SER A 35 8.98 -15.15 -20.08
N ILE A 36 9.57 -15.39 -18.91
CA ILE A 36 9.68 -14.38 -17.84
C ILE A 36 10.20 -13.05 -18.42
N VAL A 37 11.11 -13.11 -19.39
CA VAL A 37 11.65 -11.92 -20.09
C VAL A 37 10.58 -11.18 -20.91
N GLN A 38 9.72 -11.90 -21.62
CA GLN A 38 8.64 -11.30 -22.41
C GLN A 38 7.58 -10.68 -21.51
N PHE A 39 7.21 -11.37 -20.42
CA PHE A 39 6.32 -10.82 -19.40
C PHE A 39 6.81 -9.46 -18.88
N TRP A 40 8.08 -9.36 -18.48
CA TRP A 40 8.62 -8.09 -17.98
C TRP A 40 8.65 -6.97 -19.03
N LYS A 41 8.76 -7.29 -20.32
CA LYS A 41 8.69 -6.32 -21.42
C LYS A 41 7.28 -5.79 -21.64
N VAL A 42 6.27 -6.65 -21.51
CA VAL A 42 4.86 -6.31 -21.72
C VAL A 42 4.24 -5.66 -20.47
N LEU A 43 4.75 -5.96 -19.27
CA LEU A 43 4.23 -5.45 -18.01
C LEU A 43 4.34 -3.92 -17.93
N THR A 44 3.19 -3.25 -18.06
CA THR A 44 3.11 -1.79 -18.11
C THR A 44 3.22 -1.15 -16.73
N LEU A 45 3.48 0.16 -16.68
CA LEU A 45 3.39 0.92 -15.43
C LEU A 45 1.98 0.89 -14.85
N LYS A 46 0.95 0.91 -15.71
CA LYS A 46 -0.45 0.83 -15.30
C LYS A 46 -0.73 -0.48 -14.56
N ASP A 47 -0.23 -1.60 -15.07
CA ASP A 47 -0.35 -2.91 -14.40
C ASP A 47 0.30 -2.89 -13.01
N ARG A 48 1.51 -2.33 -12.92
CA ARG A 48 2.24 -2.25 -11.64
C ARG A 48 1.49 -1.41 -10.61
N VAL A 49 0.93 -0.27 -11.02
CA VAL A 49 0.10 0.58 -10.15
C VAL A 49 -1.17 -0.15 -9.73
N HIS A 50 -1.78 -0.92 -10.63
CA HIS A 50 -2.95 -1.72 -10.31
C HIS A 50 -2.64 -2.81 -9.26
N ILE A 51 -1.56 -3.56 -9.43
CA ILE A 51 -1.12 -4.56 -8.45
C ILE A 51 -0.82 -3.90 -7.09
N ILE A 52 -0.21 -2.70 -7.08
CA ILE A 52 0.01 -1.96 -5.83
C ILE A 52 -1.31 -1.55 -5.18
N LYS A 53 -2.29 -1.08 -5.95
CA LYS A 53 -3.63 -0.72 -5.47
C LYS A 53 -4.30 -1.91 -4.81
N GLU A 54 -4.36 -3.04 -5.49
CA GLU A 54 -5.01 -4.23 -4.94
C GLU A 54 -4.25 -4.79 -3.72
N ALA A 55 -2.91 -4.73 -3.72
CA ALA A 55 -2.13 -5.07 -2.54
C ALA A 55 -2.39 -4.09 -1.38
N TRP A 56 -2.63 -2.81 -1.65
CA TRP A 56 -2.97 -1.81 -0.63
C TRP A 56 -4.35 -2.04 -0.01
N GLU A 57 -5.34 -2.45 -0.80
CA GLU A 57 -6.71 -2.75 -0.33
C GLU A 57 -6.75 -3.87 0.71
N SER A 58 -5.68 -4.67 0.79
CA SER A 58 -5.56 -5.71 1.80
C SER A 58 -5.07 -5.27 3.17
N VAL A 59 -4.52 -4.06 3.25
CA VAL A 59 -3.95 -3.53 4.49
C VAL A 59 -5.12 -3.15 5.39
N THR A 60 -5.25 -3.85 6.52
CA THR A 60 -6.32 -3.55 7.47
C THR A 60 -6.05 -2.25 8.22
N GLU A 61 -7.12 -1.59 8.66
CA GLU A 61 -7.04 -0.41 9.51
C GLU A 61 -6.23 -0.68 10.79
N HIS A 62 -6.39 -1.87 11.38
CA HIS A 62 -5.62 -2.29 12.55
C HIS A 62 -4.11 -2.32 12.27
N THR A 63 -3.69 -2.87 11.11
CA THR A 63 -2.28 -2.87 10.70
C THR A 63 -1.75 -1.45 10.53
N LEU A 64 -2.55 -0.54 9.94
CA LEU A 64 -2.20 0.87 9.80
C LEU A 64 -2.06 1.56 11.15
N LYS A 65 -3.06 1.45 12.03
CA LYS A 65 -3.03 2.00 13.40
C LYS A 65 -1.80 1.49 14.15
N ARG A 66 -1.57 0.18 14.17
CA ARG A 66 -0.41 -0.42 14.83
C ARG A 66 0.92 0.13 14.28
N SER A 67 1.04 0.29 12.97
CA SER A 67 2.26 0.83 12.34
C SER A 67 2.56 2.29 12.69
N TRP A 68 1.50 3.07 12.90
CA TRP A 68 1.56 4.48 13.29
C TRP A 68 1.63 4.70 14.79
N ARG A 69 1.36 3.70 15.63
CA ARG A 69 1.31 3.83 17.09
C ARG A 69 2.56 4.46 17.71
N LYS A 70 3.75 4.12 17.19
CA LYS A 70 5.02 4.69 17.67
C LYS A 70 5.28 6.13 17.20
N LEU A 71 4.66 6.55 16.10
CA LEU A 71 4.90 7.85 15.45
C LEU A 71 3.80 8.88 15.77
N ALA A 72 2.57 8.42 15.93
CA ALA A 72 1.41 9.24 16.22
C ALA A 72 0.43 8.47 17.14
N PRO A 73 0.74 8.38 18.45
CA PRO A 73 -0.05 7.61 19.41
C PRO A 73 -1.52 8.03 19.46
N TYR A 74 -1.79 9.32 19.26
CA TYR A 74 -3.14 9.91 19.26
C TYR A 74 -4.03 9.41 18.11
N LEU A 75 -3.48 8.90 17.01
CA LEU A 75 -4.26 8.29 15.91
C LEU A 75 -4.76 6.88 16.25
N CYS A 76 -4.22 6.28 17.31
CA CYS A 76 -4.51 4.90 17.71
C CYS A 76 -5.49 4.81 18.88
N VAL A 77 -5.94 5.95 19.42
CA VAL A 77 -6.86 6.03 20.55
C VAL A 77 -8.30 5.96 20.03
N SER A 78 -8.73 4.78 19.58
CA SER A 78 -10.15 4.50 19.36
C SER A 78 -10.40 2.99 19.38
N ASP A 79 -10.79 2.48 20.55
CA ASP A 79 -11.61 1.28 20.70
C ASP A 79 -12.98 1.62 21.32
N ASP A 80 -13.30 2.90 21.50
CA ASP A 80 -14.61 3.34 21.99
C ASP A 80 -15.08 4.57 21.20
N GLY A 81 -15.94 4.36 20.20
CA GLY A 81 -16.92 5.29 19.61
C GLY A 81 -16.51 6.68 19.08
N GLY A 82 -15.26 7.12 19.19
CA GLY A 82 -14.84 8.49 18.85
C GLY A 82 -14.30 8.62 17.43
N SER A 83 -15.17 8.88 16.45
CA SER A 83 -14.75 9.24 15.10
C SER A 83 -13.84 10.49 15.12
N VAL A 84 -12.56 10.31 14.84
CA VAL A 84 -11.62 11.42 14.63
C VAL A 84 -12.06 12.17 13.37
N THR A 85 -12.52 13.42 13.56
CA THR A 85 -13.04 14.24 12.46
C THR A 85 -11.91 14.75 11.55
N VAL A 86 -12.18 14.87 10.25
CA VAL A 86 -11.21 15.34 9.23
C VAL A 86 -10.54 16.67 9.60
N THR A 87 -11.24 17.51 10.37
CA THR A 87 -10.75 18.77 10.94
C THR A 87 -9.62 18.58 11.94
N GLN A 88 -9.68 17.56 12.80
CA GLN A 88 -8.60 17.24 13.75
C GLN A 88 -7.33 16.78 13.01
N LEU A 89 -7.48 15.93 11.98
CA LEU A 89 -6.37 15.49 11.14
C LEU A 89 -5.69 16.66 10.40
N ARG A 90 -6.49 17.59 9.86
CA ARG A 90 -5.98 18.79 9.20
C ARG A 90 -5.22 19.70 10.17
N GLY A 91 -5.66 19.79 11.43
CA GLY A 91 -4.96 20.52 12.49
C GLY A 91 -3.59 19.92 12.80
N LEU A 92 -3.51 18.60 12.92
CA LEU A 92 -2.27 17.87 13.18
C LEU A 92 -1.27 17.98 12.02
N LEU A 93 -1.75 17.93 10.77
CA LEU A 93 -0.93 18.16 9.59
C LEU A 93 -0.26 19.53 9.60
N LYS A 94 -0.99 20.58 9.99
CA LYS A 94 -0.45 21.94 10.13
C LYS A 94 0.62 22.01 11.23
N GLN A 95 0.45 21.31 12.35
CA GLN A 95 1.46 21.27 13.41
C GLN A 95 2.74 20.56 12.96
N ILE A 96 2.63 19.41 12.29
CA ILE A 96 3.79 18.69 11.76
C ILE A 96 4.53 19.55 10.73
N GLN A 97 3.81 20.24 9.82
CA GLN A 97 4.42 21.18 8.88
C GLN A 97 5.17 22.33 9.57
N ARG A 98 4.66 22.84 10.70
CA ARG A 98 5.34 23.89 11.48
C ARG A 98 6.61 23.35 12.15
N LEU A 99 6.55 22.17 12.77
CA LEU A 99 7.70 21.52 13.39
C LEU A 99 8.82 21.23 12.38
N TRP A 100 8.45 20.84 11.16
CA TRP A 100 9.40 20.62 10.07
C TRP A 100 10.05 21.89 9.55
N LYS A 101 9.38 23.05 9.64
CA LYS A 101 9.97 24.35 9.32
C LYS A 101 10.95 24.82 10.40
N LEU A 102 10.60 24.63 11.67
CA LEU A 102 11.44 25.01 12.81
C LEU A 102 12.72 24.17 12.93
N ARG A 103 12.69 22.90 12.53
CA ARG A 103 13.86 22.01 12.57
C ARG A 103 14.86 22.23 11.42
N ARG A 104 14.50 23.06 10.43
CA ARG A 104 15.27 23.26 9.19
C ARG A 104 15.95 24.64 9.11
N GLY A 105 15.85 25.45 10.16
CA GLY A 105 16.63 26.67 10.37
C GLY A 105 17.57 26.47 11.54
#